data_AF-A0A542XHK0-F1
#
_entry.id   AF-A0A542XHK0-F1
#
_cell.length_a   1.000
_cell.length_b   1.000
_cell.length_c   1.000
_cell.angle_alpha   90.00
_cell.angle_beta   90.00
_cell.angle_gamma   90.00
#
_symmetry.space_group_name_H-M   'P 1'
#
loop_
_entity.id
_entity.type
_entity.pdbx_description
1 polymer ?
#
loop_
_entity_poly.entity_id
_entity_poly.type
_entity_poly.pdbx_seq_one_letter_code
_entity_poly.pdbx_strand_id
1 'polypeptide(L)'
;MGTTYLASTALARAGDALDAVNEHATLSGSGLCRTCRVEGPCPSRTEAERTLRSSGMLPRRRPGVTRPELIGLRRVGTPWLKPDA
;
A
#
# COMPACT_ATOMS: atom_id res chain seq x y z
N MET A 1 -33.64 3.56 -16.73
CA MET A 1 -32.68 4.51 -16.12
C MET A 1 -32.12 3.90 -14.84
N GLY A 2 -30.80 3.77 -14.70
CA GLY A 2 -30.17 3.18 -13.50
C GLY A 2 -28.64 3.25 -13.47
N THR A 3 -28.04 4.04 -14.36
CA THR A 3 -26.58 4.04 -14.60
C THR A 3 -25.82 4.99 -13.66
N THR A 4 -26.48 6.01 -13.10
CA THR A 4 -25.85 7.05 -12.27
C THR A 4 -25.43 6.55 -10.88
N TYR A 5 -26.23 5.68 -10.25
CA TYR A 5 -25.89 5.08 -8.95
C TYR A 5 -24.74 4.05 -9.06
N LEU A 6 -24.69 3.31 -10.17
CA LEU A 6 -23.60 2.38 -10.43
C LEU A 6 -22.28 3.12 -10.72
N ALA A 7 -22.36 4.29 -11.37
CA ALA A 7 -21.18 5.13 -11.58
C ALA A 7 -20.61 5.69 -10.26
N SER A 8 -21.46 6.17 -9.34
CA SER A 8 -20.98 6.70 -8.05
C SER A 8 -20.33 5.62 -7.17
N THR A 9 -20.89 4.41 -7.14
CA THR A 9 -20.29 3.29 -6.40
C THR A 9 -18.97 2.83 -7.00
N ALA A 10 -18.83 2.85 -8.33
CA ALA A 10 -17.55 2.55 -8.99
C ALA A 10 -16.47 3.58 -8.64
N LEU A 11 -16.82 4.87 -8.61
CA LEU A 11 -15.90 5.94 -8.21
C LEU A 11 -15.47 5.82 -6.74
N ALA A 12 -16.41 5.49 -5.84
CA ALA A 12 -16.11 5.27 -4.43
C ALA A 12 -15.10 4.12 -4.26
N ARG A 13 -15.34 2.97 -4.89
CA ARG A 13 -14.41 1.82 -4.86
C ARG A 13 -13.04 2.15 -5.42
N ALA A 14 -12.97 2.99 -6.47
CA ALA A 14 -11.69 3.44 -7.00
C ALA A 14 -10.95 4.37 -6.03
N GLY A 15 -11.69 5.22 -5.29
CA GLY A 15 -11.14 6.03 -4.20
C GLY A 15 -10.56 5.18 -3.07
N ASP A 16 -11.32 4.21 -2.58
CA ASP A 16 -10.87 3.28 -1.54
C ASP A 16 -9.64 2.48 -1.97
N ALA A 17 -9.62 2.03 -3.24
CA ALA A 17 -8.48 1.33 -3.81
C ALA A 17 -7.24 2.25 -3.89
N LEU A 18 -7.42 3.53 -4.20
CA LEU A 18 -6.32 4.49 -4.23
C LEU A 18 -5.70 4.69 -2.84
N ASP A 19 -6.53 4.78 -1.82
CA ASP A 19 -6.06 4.89 -0.45
C ASP A 19 -5.34 3.62 -0.01
N ALA A 20 -5.87 2.43 -0.34
CA ALA A 20 -5.21 1.17 -0.07
C ALA A 20 -3.82 1.05 -0.75
N VAL A 21 -3.65 1.51 -1.99
CA VAL A 21 -2.33 1.51 -2.66
C VAL A 21 -1.30 2.37 -1.92
N ASN A 22 -1.74 3.50 -1.36
CA ASN A 22 -0.87 4.38 -0.59
C ASN A 22 -0.63 3.85 0.81
N GLU A 23 -1.64 3.29 1.48
CA GLU A 23 -1.48 2.69 2.79
C GLU A 23 -0.49 1.53 2.79
N HIS A 24 -0.65 0.65 1.80
CA HIS A 24 0.18 -0.53 1.58
C HIS A 24 1.41 -0.26 0.70
N ALA A 25 2.01 0.94 0.82
CA ALA A 25 3.28 1.21 0.17
C ALA A 25 4.40 0.29 0.67
N THR A 26 5.22 -0.16 -0.28
CA THR A 26 6.49 -0.82 0.03
C THR A 26 7.51 0.22 0.46
N LEU A 27 8.10 0.02 1.64
CA LEU A 27 9.15 0.86 2.17
C LEU A 27 10.46 0.59 1.41
N SER A 28 11.05 1.62 0.82
CA SER A 28 12.23 1.49 -0.03
C SER A 28 13.45 0.92 0.70
N GLY A 29 13.61 1.20 1.99
CA GLY A 29 14.74 0.69 2.78
C GLY A 29 14.64 -0.77 3.23
N SER A 30 13.43 -1.34 3.26
CA SER A 30 13.23 -2.71 3.77
C SER A 30 12.62 -3.68 2.76
N GLY A 31 12.06 -3.17 1.66
CA GLY A 31 11.29 -3.99 0.73
C GLY A 31 9.96 -4.50 1.31
N LEU A 32 9.60 -4.12 2.54
CA LEU A 32 8.39 -4.58 3.22
C LEU A 32 7.24 -3.60 3.01
N CYS A 33 6.02 -4.13 2.94
CA CYS A 33 4.80 -3.35 3.07
C CYS A 33 4.76 -2.65 4.43
N ARG A 34 4.47 -1.34 4.42
CA ARG A 34 4.37 -0.52 5.63
C ARG A 34 3.31 -1.03 6.61
N THR A 35 2.18 -1.52 6.09
CA THR A 35 1.04 -1.99 6.91
C THR A 35 1.16 -3.48 7.24
N CYS A 36 1.27 -4.35 6.23
CA CYS A 36 1.25 -5.79 6.42
C CYS A 36 2.58 -6.37 6.93
N ARG A 37 3.68 -5.62 6.86
CA ARG A 37 5.04 -6.07 7.19
C ARG A 37 5.56 -7.28 6.38
N VAL A 38 4.87 -7.68 5.31
CA VAL A 38 5.31 -8.72 4.36
C VAL A 38 6.15 -8.10 3.25
N GLU A 39 6.97 -8.91 2.57
CA GLU A 39 7.71 -8.48 1.38
C GLU A 39 6.75 -7.96 0.31
N GLY A 40 7.07 -6.79 -0.22
CA GLY A 40 6.22 -6.05 -1.15
C GLY A 40 6.42 -6.53 -2.60
N PRO A 41 5.36 -6.47 -3.43
CA PRO A 41 4.02 -5.95 -3.14
C PRO A 41 3.13 -6.93 -2.35
N CYS A 42 2.42 -6.43 -1.33
CA CYS A 42 1.52 -7.27 -0.53
C CYS A 42 0.20 -7.57 -1.28
N PRO A 43 -0.57 -8.59 -0.85
CA PRO A 43 -1.82 -8.99 -1.51
C PRO A 43 -2.84 -7.85 -1.60
N SER A 44 -3.06 -7.11 -0.49
CA SER A 44 -4.00 -5.98 -0.44
C SER A 44 -3.64 -4.85 -1.41
N ARG A 45 -2.34 -4.55 -1.55
CA ARG A 45 -1.85 -3.58 -2.54
C ARG A 45 -2.13 -4.07 -3.96
N THR A 46 -1.86 -5.34 -4.22
CA THR A 46 -2.05 -5.95 -5.56
C THR A 46 -3.53 -5.97 -5.94
N GLU A 47 -4.42 -6.27 -5.00
CA GLU A 47 -5.88 -6.21 -5.21
C GLU A 47 -6.35 -4.78 -5.50
N ALA A 48 -5.89 -3.80 -4.74
CA ALA A 48 -6.21 -2.40 -4.96
C ALA A 48 -5.72 -1.89 -6.34
N GLU A 49 -4.50 -2.29 -6.76
CA GLU A 49 -3.98 -1.99 -8.09
C GLU A 49 -4.84 -2.63 -9.21
N ARG A 50 -5.37 -3.84 -9.01
CA ARG A 50 -6.31 -4.47 -9.95
C ARG A 50 -7.63 -3.70 -10.04
N THR A 51 -8.19 -3.27 -8.91
CA THR A 51 -9.43 -2.47 -8.88
C THR A 51 -9.27 -1.14 -9.62
N LEU A 52 -8.15 -0.44 -9.41
CA LEU A 52 -7.84 0.79 -10.14
C LEU A 52 -7.71 0.55 -11.65
N ARG A 53 -6.98 -0.51 -12.05
CA ARG A 53 -6.84 -0.89 -13.45
C ARG A 53 -8.17 -1.20 -14.12
N SER A 54 -9.05 -1.94 -13.43
CA SER A 54 -10.40 -2.26 -13.93
C SER A 54 -11.29 -1.01 -14.06
N SER A 55 -11.01 0.01 -13.26
CA SER A 55 -11.72 1.29 -13.27
C SER A 55 -11.10 2.31 -14.26
N GLY A 56 -10.04 1.94 -14.99
CA GLY A 56 -9.32 2.82 -15.92
C GLY A 56 -8.55 3.97 -15.24
N MET A 57 -8.31 3.88 -13.93
CA MET A 57 -7.61 4.91 -13.17
C MET A 57 -6.16 4.52 -12.90
N LEU A 58 -5.25 5.49 -13.03
CA LEU A 58 -3.87 5.33 -12.61
C LEU A 58 -3.74 5.60 -11.10
N PRO A 59 -2.92 4.81 -10.37
CA PRO A 59 -2.64 5.10 -8.97
C PRO A 59 -1.96 6.46 -8.82
N ARG A 60 -2.61 7.39 -8.11
CA ARG A 60 -1.99 8.63 -7.64
C ARG A 60 -1.18 8.35 -6.39
N ARG A 61 0.13 8.57 -6.46
CA ARG A 61 1.03 8.36 -5.32
C ARG A 61 1.02 9.56 -4.40
N ARG A 62 0.87 9.33 -3.09
CA ARG A 62 1.12 10.33 -2.05
C ARG A 62 2.64 10.44 -1.83
N PRO A 63 3.24 11.65 -1.89
CA PRO A 63 4.67 11.84 -1.61
C PRO A 63 5.08 11.36 -0.21
N GLY A 64 6.33 10.94 -0.04
CA GLY A 64 6.89 10.54 1.25
C GLY A 64 6.47 9.16 1.76
N VAL A 65 5.50 8.50 1.12
CA VAL A 65 4.94 7.23 1.62
C VAL A 65 5.92 6.05 1.50
N THR A 66 6.72 5.99 0.43
CA THR A 66 7.74 4.93 0.25
C THR A 66 8.98 5.14 1.09
N ARG A 67 9.11 6.29 1.75
CA ARG A 67 10.22 6.67 2.63
C ARG A 67 11.60 6.39 2.00
N PRO A 68 11.93 7.06 0.88
CA PRO A 68 13.20 6.85 0.19
C PRO A 68 14.42 7.17 1.06
N GLU A 69 14.27 8.00 2.09
CA GLU A 69 15.31 8.30 3.08
C GLU A 69 15.78 7.07 3.87
N LEU A 70 15.03 5.96 3.82
CA LEU A 70 15.42 4.69 4.44
C LEU A 70 16.36 3.85 3.57
N ILE A 71 16.59 4.21 2.30
CA ILE A 71 17.48 3.48 1.40
C ILE A 71 18.90 3.52 1.94
N GLY A 72 19.54 2.36 2.10
CA GLY A 72 20.91 2.25 2.61
C GLY A 72 21.07 2.39 4.12
N LEU A 73 20.01 2.75 4.86
CA LEU A 73 20.04 2.74 6.31
C LEU A 73 19.98 1.29 6.82
N ARG A 74 20.99 0.90 7.60
CA ARG A 74 20.95 -0.38 8.32
C ARG A 74 19.97 -0.26 9.49
N ARG A 75 19.03 -1.20 9.60
CA ARG A 75 18.26 -1.38 10.82
C ARG A 75 19.23 -1.80 11.93
N VAL A 76 19.46 -0.91 12.90
CA VAL A 76 19.99 -1.31 14.20
C VAL A 76 18.86 -2.09 14.86
N GLY A 77 18.95 -3.42 14.83
CA GLY A 77 17.93 -4.28 15.43
C GLY A 77 17.74 -3.92 16.91
N THR A 78 16.50 -4.00 17.40
CA THR A 78 16.27 -4.08 18.84
C THR A 78 17.09 -5.25 19.38
N PRO A 79 18.00 -5.04 20.34
CA PRO A 79 18.75 -6.15 20.92
C PRO A 79 17.73 -7.13 21.45
N TRP A 80 17.77 -8.32 20.87
CA TRP A 80 17.02 -9.51 21.26
C TRP A 80 16.65 -9.47 22.75
N LEU A 81 15.37 -9.20 23.06
CA LEU A 81 14.82 -9.62 24.35
C LEU A 81 14.92 -11.14 24.31
N LYS A 82 15.92 -11.70 25.00
CA LYS A 82 15.90 -13.13 25.33
C LYS A 82 14.57 -13.37 26.07
N PRO A 83 13.74 -14.34 25.66
CA PRO A 83 12.73 -14.84 26.57
C PRO A 83 13.48 -15.48 27.74
N ASP A 84 13.15 -15.02 28.93
CA ASP A 84 13.66 -15.52 30.19
C ASP A 84 13.16 -16.97 30.34
N ALA A 85 14.10 -17.91 30.43
CA ALA A 85 13.87 -19.29 30.84
C ALA A 85 15.05 -19.74 31.72
#